data_AF-A0A067PJ38-F1
#
_entry.id   AF-A0A067PJ38-F1
#
_cell.length_a   1.000
_cell.length_b   1.000
_cell.length_c   1.000
_cell.angle_alpha   90.00
_cell.angle_beta   90.00
_cell.angle_gamma   90.00
#
_symmetry.space_group_name_H-M   'P 1'
#
loop_
_entity.id
_entity.type
_entity.pdbx_description
1 polymer ?
#
loop_
_entity_poly.entity_id
_entity_poly.type
_entity_poly.pdbx_seq_one_letter_code
_entity_poly.pdbx_strand_id
1 'polypeptide(L)'
;MPSVTDSPTTFAASDTTKDSAAALLYGQGSIAVCLERLSFAFSAASDLIKDRGGANDFDGGGQDDFHPYSTLLDHYSASFLLASSPIKKIADPISSISEDSKHLTDLKALHRSASQKADLAKHKLSKKQKSKKKCRAEEGKVEKAVQEVVCLEEKARAEEAMVRAVRGRKMRVWMDAVFIGLGECARMGVIIGEGGKRIMDI
;
A
#
# COMPACT_ATOMS: atom_id res chain seq x y z
N MET A 1 33.11 -4.18 -31.86
CA MET A 1 32.21 -3.03 -31.85
C MET A 1 30.80 -3.52 -32.16
N PRO A 2 29.83 -3.44 -31.23
CA PRO A 2 28.42 -3.62 -31.54
C PRO A 2 27.70 -2.27 -31.66
N SER A 3 26.78 -2.26 -32.62
CA SER A 3 26.04 -1.12 -33.17
C SER A 3 24.99 -0.55 -32.21
N VAL A 4 24.99 0.78 -32.11
CA VAL A 4 23.93 1.61 -31.53
C VAL A 4 22.88 1.84 -32.60
N THR A 5 21.71 1.23 -32.48
CA THR A 5 20.41 1.76 -32.95
C THR A 5 19.32 0.80 -32.47
N ASP A 6 18.56 1.19 -31.45
CA ASP A 6 17.10 1.18 -31.54
C ASP A 6 16.50 2.10 -30.47
N SER A 7 15.71 3.04 -30.97
CA SER A 7 15.03 4.14 -30.28
C SER A 7 13.92 3.64 -29.34
N PRO A 8 13.42 4.49 -28.41
CA PRO A 8 12.72 4.04 -27.23
C PRO A 8 11.30 3.60 -27.58
N THR A 9 11.01 2.32 -27.37
CA THR A 9 9.64 1.81 -27.36
C THR A 9 8.90 2.46 -26.20
N THR A 10 7.94 3.32 -26.56
CA THR A 10 6.97 3.95 -25.67
C THR A 10 6.42 2.93 -24.69
N PHE A 11 6.84 3.03 -23.42
CA PHE A 11 6.35 2.17 -22.35
C PHE A 11 4.84 2.37 -22.23
N ALA A 12 4.08 1.37 -22.64
CA ALA A 12 2.65 1.26 -22.38
C ALA A 12 2.43 1.13 -20.86
N ALA A 13 2.33 2.25 -20.17
CA ALA A 13 2.11 2.34 -18.73
C ALA A 13 0.63 2.16 -18.36
N SER A 14 -0.02 1.06 -18.80
CA SER A 14 -1.47 0.89 -18.58
C SER A 14 -1.92 -0.28 -17.70
N ASP A 15 -1.03 -1.10 -17.12
CA ASP A 15 -1.48 -2.17 -16.20
C ASP A 15 -0.60 -2.42 -14.95
N THR A 16 0.63 -1.92 -14.90
CA THR A 16 1.57 -2.19 -13.79
C THR A 16 1.13 -1.63 -12.43
N THR A 17 0.25 -0.63 -12.42
CA THR A 17 -0.17 0.03 -11.17
C THR A 17 -1.13 -0.80 -10.33
N LYS A 18 -1.99 -1.61 -10.96
CA LYS A 18 -2.92 -2.51 -10.22
C LYS A 18 -2.15 -3.59 -9.48
N ASP A 19 -1.18 -4.19 -10.16
CA ASP A 19 -0.33 -5.23 -9.58
C ASP A 19 0.56 -4.67 -8.46
N SER A 20 1.03 -3.43 -8.60
CA SER A 20 1.86 -2.78 -7.57
C SER A 20 1.12 -2.49 -6.26
N ALA A 21 -0.17 -2.11 -6.32
CA ALA A 21 -0.96 -1.79 -5.13
C ALA A 21 -1.37 -3.06 -4.36
N ALA A 22 -1.73 -4.12 -5.09
CA ALA A 22 -2.02 -5.42 -4.51
C ALA A 22 -0.77 -6.04 -3.85
N ALA A 23 0.39 -5.95 -4.51
CA ALA A 23 1.66 -6.39 -3.94
C ALA A 23 2.03 -5.60 -2.67
N LEU A 24 1.75 -4.30 -2.64
CA LEU A 24 1.98 -3.46 -1.46
C LEU A 24 1.09 -3.88 -0.28
N LEU A 25 -0.21 -4.10 -0.52
CA LEU A 25 -1.16 -4.60 0.46
C LEU A 25 -0.72 -5.95 1.04
N TYR A 26 -0.27 -6.84 0.16
CA TYR A 26 0.24 -8.14 0.55
C TYR A 26 1.49 -8.00 1.44
N GLY A 27 2.45 -7.16 1.04
CA GLY A 27 3.65 -6.89 1.82
C GLY A 27 3.34 -6.33 3.21
N GLN A 28 2.41 -5.39 3.31
CA GLN A 28 1.94 -4.85 4.58
C GLN A 28 1.34 -5.93 5.48
N GLY A 29 0.41 -6.73 4.94
CA GLY A 29 -0.21 -7.82 5.69
C GLY A 29 0.83 -8.83 6.17
N SER A 30 1.81 -9.15 5.31
CA SER A 30 2.91 -10.06 5.63
C SER A 30 3.76 -9.54 6.79
N ILE A 31 4.16 -8.27 6.80
CA ILE A 31 4.93 -7.67 7.91
C ILE A 31 4.17 -7.79 9.23
N ALA A 32 2.90 -7.40 9.26
CA ALA A 32 2.10 -7.46 10.47
C ALA A 32 1.92 -8.89 11.00
N VAL A 33 1.67 -9.86 10.10
CA VAL A 33 1.56 -11.28 10.46
C VAL A 33 2.90 -11.81 10.98
N CYS A 34 4.03 -11.42 10.38
CA CYS A 34 5.35 -11.82 10.87
C CYS A 34 5.62 -11.28 12.28
N LEU A 35 5.27 -10.03 12.57
CA LEU A 35 5.41 -9.45 13.90
C LEU A 35 4.56 -10.20 14.94
N GLU A 36 3.31 -10.54 14.61
CA GLU A 36 2.48 -11.35 15.52
C GLU A 36 3.03 -12.74 15.74
N ARG A 37 3.51 -13.41 14.69
CA ARG A 37 4.16 -14.73 14.83
C ARG A 37 5.40 -14.66 15.71
N LEU A 38 6.18 -13.58 15.62
CA LEU A 38 7.30 -13.35 16.53
C LEU A 38 6.82 -13.14 17.96
N SER A 39 5.79 -12.31 18.18
CA SER A 39 5.16 -12.16 19.50
C SER A 39 4.76 -13.51 20.10
N PHE A 40 4.01 -14.33 19.36
CA PHE A 40 3.61 -15.65 19.82
C PHE A 40 4.80 -16.57 20.15
N ALA A 41 5.85 -16.56 19.30
CA ALA A 41 7.04 -17.37 19.54
C ALA A 41 7.78 -16.95 20.82
N PHE A 42 7.94 -15.65 21.06
CA PHE A 42 8.59 -15.14 22.28
C PHE A 42 7.75 -15.36 23.53
N SER A 43 6.42 -15.22 23.45
CA SER A 43 5.52 -15.55 24.56
C SER A 43 5.59 -17.04 24.91
N ALA A 44 5.55 -17.93 23.91
CA ALA A 44 5.67 -19.36 24.14
C ALA A 44 7.02 -19.75 24.75
N ALA A 45 8.11 -19.10 24.30
CA ALA A 45 9.44 -19.29 24.89
C ALA A 45 9.48 -18.83 26.37
N SER A 46 8.87 -17.69 26.67
CA SER A 46 8.73 -17.19 28.05
C SER A 46 8.01 -18.18 28.96
N ASP A 47 6.88 -18.73 28.50
CA ASP A 47 6.09 -19.70 29.27
C ASP A 47 6.85 -21.00 29.54
N LEU A 48 7.60 -21.50 28.55
CA LEU A 48 8.47 -22.66 28.73
C LEU A 48 9.60 -22.42 29.73
N ILE A 49 10.14 -21.20 29.78
CA ILE A 49 11.16 -20.82 30.76
C ILE A 49 10.57 -20.78 32.18
N LYS A 50 9.35 -20.25 32.33
CA LYS A 50 8.65 -20.25 33.63
C LYS A 50 8.38 -21.66 34.13
N ASP A 51 7.92 -22.54 33.23
CA ASP A 51 7.61 -23.95 33.54
C ASP A 51 8.87 -24.73 33.95
N ARG A 52 9.95 -24.60 33.17
CA ARG A 52 11.24 -25.27 33.49
C ARG A 52 11.98 -24.66 34.67
N GLY A 53 11.74 -23.39 34.96
CA GLY A 53 12.39 -22.66 36.04
C GLY A 53 11.84 -22.96 37.43
N GLY A 54 10.91 -23.92 37.58
CA GLY A 54 10.37 -24.32 38.86
C GLY A 54 9.54 -23.23 39.56
N ALA A 55 9.00 -22.26 38.81
CA ALA A 55 8.15 -21.21 39.37
C ALA A 55 6.93 -21.74 40.15
N ASN A 56 6.58 -23.02 39.96
CA ASN A 56 5.47 -23.70 40.64
C ASN A 56 5.89 -24.53 41.88
N ASP A 57 7.18 -24.80 42.10
CA ASP A 57 7.70 -25.69 43.14
C ASP A 57 8.81 -24.99 43.96
N PHE A 58 8.42 -24.02 44.81
CA PHE A 58 9.35 -23.22 45.62
C PHE A 58 9.86 -24.02 46.85
N ASP A 59 10.92 -24.80 46.66
CA ASP A 59 11.58 -25.62 47.71
C ASP A 59 12.68 -24.87 48.50
N GLY A 60 13.12 -23.70 48.03
CA GLY A 60 14.09 -22.86 48.75
C GLY A 60 15.57 -23.29 48.60
N GLY A 61 15.87 -24.35 47.84
CA GLY A 61 17.23 -24.75 47.50
C GLY A 61 17.72 -24.19 46.15
N GLY A 62 18.36 -23.02 46.16
CA GLY A 62 19.34 -22.60 45.14
C GLY A 62 18.93 -22.71 43.66
N GLN A 63 17.68 -22.44 43.32
CA GLN A 63 17.22 -22.48 41.93
C GLN A 63 17.59 -21.19 41.21
N ASP A 64 18.26 -21.31 40.05
CA ASP A 64 18.49 -20.21 39.12
C ASP A 64 17.14 -19.54 38.83
N ASP A 65 16.99 -18.29 39.26
CA ASP A 65 15.75 -17.55 39.09
C ASP A 65 15.56 -17.28 37.59
N PHE A 66 14.82 -18.16 36.90
CA PHE A 66 14.58 -18.01 35.46
C PHE A 66 13.51 -16.96 35.15
N HIS A 67 12.85 -16.45 36.20
CA HIS A 67 11.76 -15.49 36.12
C HIS A 67 12.15 -14.18 35.40
N PRO A 68 13.34 -13.57 35.64
CA PRO A 68 13.79 -12.38 34.93
C PRO A 68 13.93 -12.60 33.41
N TYR A 69 14.42 -13.77 32.98
CA TYR A 69 14.53 -14.09 31.54
C TYR A 69 13.16 -14.18 30.88
N SER A 70 12.21 -14.86 31.54
CA SER A 70 10.83 -14.96 31.02
C SER A 70 10.18 -13.57 30.90
N THR A 71 10.37 -12.72 31.89
CA THR A 71 9.84 -11.34 31.90
C THR A 71 10.40 -10.51 30.75
N LEU A 72 11.70 -10.63 30.47
CA LEU A 72 12.30 -9.95 29.32
C LEU A 72 11.71 -10.42 27.98
N LEU A 73 11.49 -11.73 27.81
CA LEU A 73 10.90 -12.26 26.58
C LEU A 73 9.43 -11.84 26.41
N ASP A 74 8.65 -11.78 27.51
CA ASP A 74 7.28 -11.26 27.49
C ASP A 74 7.23 -9.80 27.06
N HIS A 75 8.14 -8.97 27.57
CA HIS A 75 8.25 -7.58 27.14
C HIS A 75 8.60 -7.47 25.65
N TYR A 76 9.46 -8.37 25.12
CA TYR A 76 9.74 -8.34 23.68
C TYR A 76 8.50 -8.72 22.88
N SER A 77 7.82 -9.79 23.30
CA SER A 77 6.57 -10.26 22.69
C SER A 77 5.55 -9.14 22.59
N ALA A 78 5.31 -8.42 23.69
CA ALA A 78 4.37 -7.31 23.72
C ALA A 78 4.75 -6.20 22.74
N SER A 79 6.04 -5.89 22.58
CA SER A 79 6.50 -4.86 21.64
C SER A 79 6.19 -5.20 20.18
N PHE A 80 6.32 -6.48 19.79
CA PHE A 80 5.96 -6.93 18.44
C PHE A 80 4.46 -6.80 18.17
N LEU A 81 3.63 -7.11 19.17
CA LEU A 81 2.17 -6.98 19.07
C LEU A 81 1.74 -5.50 18.99
N LEU A 82 2.39 -4.63 19.78
CA LEU A 82 2.17 -3.18 19.71
C LEU A 82 2.56 -2.62 18.35
N ALA A 83 3.66 -3.11 17.76
CA ALA A 83 4.10 -2.71 16.42
C ALA A 83 3.17 -3.22 15.31
N SER A 84 2.59 -4.42 15.46
CA SER A 84 1.72 -4.99 14.41
C SER A 84 0.38 -4.28 14.29
N SER A 85 -0.20 -3.78 15.39
CA SER A 85 -1.56 -3.23 15.42
C SER A 85 -1.75 -2.01 14.50
N PRO A 86 -0.91 -0.95 14.54
CA PRO A 86 -1.02 0.18 13.62
C PRO A 86 -0.82 -0.24 12.16
N ILE A 87 0.11 -1.17 11.90
CA ILE A 87 0.40 -1.67 10.55
C ILE A 87 -0.82 -2.37 9.96
N LYS A 88 -1.58 -3.15 10.76
CA LYS A 88 -2.82 -3.78 10.29
C LYS A 88 -3.94 -2.78 10.01
N LYS A 89 -4.14 -1.81 10.90
CA LYS A 89 -5.23 -0.83 10.80
C LYS A 89 -5.14 0.05 9.55
N ILE A 90 -3.95 0.18 8.94
CA ILE A 90 -3.73 1.00 7.75
C ILE A 90 -4.08 0.24 6.44
N ALA A 91 -4.54 -1.01 6.51
CA ALA A 91 -4.92 -1.78 5.31
C ALA A 91 -6.17 -1.21 4.60
N ASP A 92 -7.14 -0.68 5.35
CA ASP A 92 -8.38 -0.07 4.81
C ASP A 92 -8.15 1.16 3.92
N PRO A 93 -7.18 2.06 4.22
CA PRO A 93 -6.82 3.14 3.32
C PRO A 93 -6.35 2.69 1.93
N ILE A 94 -5.65 1.57 1.78
CA ILE A 94 -5.04 1.21 0.49
C ILE A 94 -6.05 0.51 -0.43
N SER A 95 -7.04 -0.22 0.11
CA SER A 95 -8.14 -0.79 -0.68
C SER A 95 -8.94 0.29 -1.41
N SER A 96 -9.25 1.42 -0.75
CA SER A 96 -9.93 2.56 -1.40
C SER A 96 -9.10 3.21 -2.52
N ILE A 97 -7.76 3.13 -2.51
CA ILE A 97 -6.93 3.59 -3.64
C ILE A 97 -7.19 2.74 -4.89
N SER A 98 -7.47 1.45 -4.72
CA SER A 98 -7.81 0.55 -5.82
C SER A 98 -9.14 0.95 -6.47
N GLU A 99 -10.14 1.29 -5.65
CA GLU A 99 -11.43 1.79 -6.11
C GLU A 99 -11.31 3.12 -6.84
N ASP A 100 -10.60 4.10 -6.25
CA ASP A 100 -10.34 5.40 -6.89
C ASP A 100 -9.58 5.24 -8.22
N SER A 101 -8.61 4.30 -8.27
CA SER A 101 -7.85 4.00 -9.47
C SER A 101 -8.70 3.30 -10.55
N LYS A 102 -9.67 2.49 -10.15
CA LYS A 102 -10.66 1.89 -11.06
C LYS A 102 -11.55 2.98 -11.65
N HIS A 103 -12.09 3.88 -10.80
CA HIS A 103 -12.90 5.00 -11.25
C HIS A 103 -12.17 5.90 -12.26
N LEU A 104 -10.90 6.21 -12.01
CA LEU A 104 -10.04 6.94 -12.96
C LEU A 104 -9.86 6.17 -14.29
N THR A 105 -9.72 4.86 -14.23
CA THR A 105 -9.59 4.01 -15.43
C THR A 105 -10.87 4.07 -16.27
N ASP A 106 -12.03 4.00 -15.63
CA ASP A 106 -13.33 4.08 -16.28
C ASP A 106 -13.54 5.46 -16.93
N LEU A 107 -13.18 6.55 -16.22
CA LEU A 107 -13.19 7.91 -16.77
C LEU A 107 -12.29 8.06 -18.01
N LYS A 108 -11.08 7.48 -17.96
CA LYS A 108 -10.15 7.49 -19.11
C LYS A 108 -10.70 6.69 -20.29
N ALA A 109 -11.39 5.57 -20.04
CA ALA A 109 -12.04 4.79 -21.09
C ALA A 109 -13.21 5.55 -21.72
N LEU A 110 -14.03 6.23 -20.91
CA LEU A 110 -15.10 7.11 -21.38
C LEU A 110 -14.56 8.26 -22.23
N HIS A 111 -13.49 8.92 -21.78
CA HIS A 111 -12.81 9.98 -22.54
C HIS A 111 -12.33 9.47 -23.92
N ARG A 112 -11.69 8.29 -23.98
CA ARG A 112 -11.27 7.68 -25.26
C ARG A 112 -12.46 7.42 -26.18
N SER A 113 -13.55 6.88 -25.65
CA SER A 113 -14.77 6.63 -26.44
C SER A 113 -15.39 7.93 -26.97
N ALA A 114 -15.47 8.97 -26.13
CA ALA A 114 -15.96 10.28 -26.53
C ALA A 114 -15.07 10.92 -27.61
N SER A 115 -13.74 10.81 -27.48
CA SER A 115 -12.79 11.32 -28.48
C SER A 115 -12.99 10.65 -29.84
N GLN A 116 -13.13 9.32 -29.86
CA GLN A 116 -13.43 8.58 -31.10
C GLN A 116 -14.76 9.02 -31.72
N LYS A 117 -15.80 9.24 -30.92
CA LYS A 117 -17.10 9.75 -31.41
C LYS A 117 -16.96 11.15 -32.00
N ALA A 118 -16.21 12.03 -31.35
CA ALA A 118 -15.94 13.38 -31.84
C ALA A 118 -15.19 13.37 -33.18
N ASP A 119 -14.18 12.51 -33.32
CA ASP A 119 -13.41 12.38 -34.57
C ASP A 119 -14.26 11.81 -35.71
N LEU A 120 -15.10 10.81 -35.43
CA LEU A 120 -16.06 10.29 -36.40
C LEU A 120 -17.08 11.34 -36.83
N ALA A 121 -17.55 12.19 -35.89
CA ALA A 121 -18.47 13.28 -36.19
C ALA A 121 -17.80 14.36 -37.07
N LYS A 122 -16.55 14.76 -36.75
CA LYS A 122 -15.75 15.68 -37.58
C LYS A 122 -15.55 15.16 -38.99
N HIS A 123 -15.19 13.88 -39.12
CA HIS A 123 -14.99 13.24 -40.43
C HIS A 123 -16.29 13.15 -41.25
N LYS A 124 -17.44 12.86 -40.61
CA LYS A 124 -18.76 12.88 -41.26
C LYS A 124 -19.16 14.29 -41.71
N LEU A 125 -18.88 15.30 -40.90
CA LEU A 125 -19.14 16.71 -41.25
C LEU A 125 -18.30 17.13 -42.47
N SER A 126 -17.00 16.81 -42.48
CA SER A 126 -16.10 17.07 -43.60
C SER A 126 -16.62 16.47 -44.92
N LYS A 127 -17.14 15.25 -44.90
CA LYS A 127 -17.72 14.61 -46.09
C LYS A 127 -19.06 15.22 -46.56
N LYS A 128 -19.83 15.85 -45.67
CA LYS A 128 -21.18 16.39 -45.94
C LYS A 128 -21.21 17.86 -46.34
N GLN A 129 -20.05 18.52 -46.42
CA GLN A 129 -19.91 19.96 -46.70
C GLN A 129 -20.50 20.43 -48.05
N LYS A 130 -20.94 19.51 -48.92
CA LYS A 130 -21.63 19.81 -50.20
C LYS A 130 -23.09 20.26 -50.05
N SER A 131 -23.71 20.22 -48.86
CA SER A 131 -25.12 20.62 -48.63
C SER A 131 -25.31 21.61 -47.48
N LYS A 132 -25.59 22.90 -47.79
CA LYS A 132 -25.59 24.02 -46.82
C LYS A 132 -26.59 23.88 -45.65
N LYS A 133 -27.77 23.28 -45.85
CA LYS A 133 -28.82 23.18 -44.80
C LYS A 133 -28.60 22.01 -43.83
N LYS A 134 -27.96 20.92 -44.31
CA LYS A 134 -27.60 19.73 -43.50
C LYS A 134 -26.32 19.95 -42.69
N CYS A 135 -25.51 20.94 -43.07
CA CYS A 135 -24.23 21.29 -42.44
C CYS A 135 -24.41 21.82 -41.01
N ARG A 136 -25.32 22.78 -40.78
CA ARG A 136 -25.54 23.39 -39.45
C ARG A 136 -25.96 22.40 -38.35
N ALA A 137 -26.79 21.42 -38.68
CA ALA A 137 -27.23 20.41 -37.71
C ALA A 137 -26.13 19.41 -37.35
N GLU A 138 -25.18 19.15 -38.26
CA GLU A 138 -24.02 18.29 -38.01
C GLU A 138 -22.90 19.07 -37.30
N GLU A 139 -22.72 20.37 -37.58
CA GLU A 139 -21.84 21.29 -36.85
C GLU A 139 -22.19 21.30 -35.35
N GLY A 140 -23.47 21.47 -35.00
CA GLY A 140 -23.91 21.44 -33.61
C GLY A 140 -23.71 20.09 -32.90
N LYS A 141 -23.67 18.97 -33.64
CA LYS A 141 -23.33 17.64 -33.07
C LYS A 141 -21.84 17.49 -32.82
N VAL A 142 -21.01 18.01 -33.73
CA VAL A 142 -19.55 18.04 -33.56
C VAL A 142 -19.19 18.89 -32.36
N GLU A 143 -19.79 20.07 -32.23
CA GLU A 143 -19.51 20.98 -31.11
C GLU A 143 -19.87 20.34 -29.76
N LYS A 144 -21.03 19.69 -29.66
CA LYS A 144 -21.40 18.92 -28.45
C LYS A 144 -20.43 17.78 -28.15
N ALA A 145 -20.02 17.02 -29.16
CA ALA A 145 -19.08 15.92 -28.98
C ALA A 145 -17.69 16.42 -28.52
N VAL A 146 -17.22 17.56 -29.05
CA VAL A 146 -15.97 18.18 -28.61
C VAL A 146 -16.08 18.71 -27.18
N GLN A 147 -17.20 19.35 -26.82
CA GLN A 147 -17.43 19.79 -25.44
C GLN A 147 -17.46 18.62 -24.45
N GLU A 148 -18.07 17.50 -24.83
CA GLU A 148 -18.08 16.27 -24.02
C GLU A 148 -16.66 15.73 -23.79
N VAL A 149 -15.81 15.73 -24.83
CA VAL A 149 -14.40 15.34 -24.72
C VAL A 149 -13.65 16.23 -23.74
N VAL A 150 -13.74 17.56 -23.89
CA VAL A 150 -13.07 18.51 -23.00
C VAL A 150 -13.53 18.34 -21.56
N CYS A 151 -14.83 18.21 -21.33
CA CYS A 151 -15.41 17.98 -20.00
C CYS A 151 -14.90 16.68 -19.36
N LEU A 152 -14.84 15.58 -20.13
CA LEU A 152 -14.31 14.32 -19.63
C LEU A 152 -12.80 14.37 -19.39
N GLU A 153 -12.05 15.10 -20.21
CA GLU A 153 -10.61 15.30 -20.02
C GLU A 153 -10.31 16.06 -18.73
N GLU A 154 -11.03 17.16 -18.49
CA GLU A 154 -10.90 17.95 -17.25
C GLU A 154 -11.22 17.12 -16.01
N LYS A 155 -12.32 16.35 -16.05
CA LYS A 155 -12.69 15.43 -14.97
C LYS A 155 -11.62 14.37 -14.73
N ALA A 156 -11.11 13.73 -15.79
CA ALA A 156 -10.06 12.72 -15.68
C ALA A 156 -8.76 13.31 -15.10
N ARG A 157 -8.40 14.54 -15.50
CA ARG A 157 -7.20 15.24 -14.99
C ARG A 157 -7.33 15.60 -13.51
N ALA A 158 -8.50 16.10 -13.09
CA ALA A 158 -8.79 16.40 -11.69
C ALA A 158 -8.73 15.14 -10.82
N GLU A 159 -9.38 14.06 -11.27
CA GLU A 159 -9.38 12.77 -10.58
C GLU A 159 -7.96 12.19 -10.46
N GLU A 160 -7.17 12.26 -11.53
CA GLU A 160 -5.78 11.79 -11.48
C GLU A 160 -4.93 12.53 -10.44
N ALA A 161 -5.09 13.85 -10.33
CA ALA A 161 -4.41 14.64 -9.32
C ALA A 161 -4.84 14.24 -7.90
N MET A 162 -6.14 14.00 -7.69
CA MET A 162 -6.68 13.53 -6.42
C MET A 162 -6.14 12.15 -6.04
N VAL A 163 -6.20 11.17 -6.95
CA VAL A 163 -5.68 9.81 -6.73
C VAL A 163 -4.19 9.85 -6.37
N ARG A 164 -3.40 10.66 -7.07
CA ARG A 164 -1.96 10.81 -6.79
C ARG A 164 -1.70 11.38 -5.40
N ALA A 165 -2.42 12.43 -5.01
CA ALA A 165 -2.28 13.05 -3.69
C ALA A 165 -2.71 12.12 -2.55
N VAL A 166 -3.84 11.42 -2.73
CA VAL A 166 -4.35 10.45 -1.76
C VAL A 166 -3.36 9.29 -1.60
N ARG A 167 -2.82 8.75 -2.69
CA ARG A 167 -1.82 7.68 -2.67
C ARG A 167 -0.57 8.11 -1.88
N GLY A 168 -0.02 9.29 -2.16
CA GLY A 168 1.16 9.81 -1.48
C GLY A 168 0.95 9.96 0.03
N ARG A 169 -0.21 10.50 0.46
CA ARG A 169 -0.54 10.64 1.88
C ARG A 169 -0.68 9.29 2.57
N LYS A 170 -1.45 8.37 1.99
CA LYS A 170 -1.69 7.05 2.57
C LYS A 170 -0.40 6.22 2.69
N MET A 171 0.45 6.27 1.67
CA MET A 171 1.77 5.62 1.70
C MET A 171 2.66 6.16 2.82
N ARG A 172 2.68 7.48 3.02
CA ARG A 172 3.44 8.10 4.11
C ARG A 172 2.96 7.63 5.48
N VAL A 173 1.65 7.69 5.72
CA VAL A 173 1.06 7.23 7.00
C VAL A 173 1.40 5.76 7.26
N TRP A 174 1.34 4.91 6.23
CA TRP A 174 1.73 3.51 6.36
C TRP A 174 3.22 3.34 6.71
N MET A 175 4.12 3.99 5.97
CA MET A 175 5.56 3.91 6.23
C MET A 175 5.92 4.45 7.60
N ASP A 176 5.29 5.54 8.04
CA ASP A 176 5.50 6.10 9.38
C ASP A 176 5.14 5.06 10.45
N ALA A 177 4.01 4.37 10.31
CA ALA A 177 3.62 3.30 11.24
C ALA A 177 4.61 2.12 11.24
N VAL A 178 5.09 1.70 10.05
CA VAL A 178 6.09 0.64 9.93
C VAL A 178 7.39 1.05 10.61
N PHE A 179 7.93 2.24 10.32
CA PHE A 179 9.20 2.68 10.89
C PHE A 179 9.12 2.96 12.39
N ILE A 180 8.00 3.50 12.89
CA ILE A 180 7.77 3.66 14.33
C ILE A 180 7.74 2.29 15.01
N GLY A 181 7.00 1.33 14.46
CA GLY A 181 6.93 -0.03 15.01
C GLY A 181 8.28 -0.74 15.01
N LEU A 182 9.04 -0.67 13.92
CA LEU A 182 10.39 -1.23 13.83
C LEU A 182 11.36 -0.55 14.80
N GLY A 183 11.29 0.77 14.94
CA GLY A 183 12.12 1.52 15.89
C GLY A 183 11.85 1.09 17.32
N GLU A 184 10.57 0.86 17.68
CA GLU A 184 10.21 0.39 19.01
C GLU A 184 10.70 -1.03 19.28
N CYS A 185 10.48 -1.96 18.35
CA CYS A 185 10.99 -3.32 18.47
C CYS A 185 12.52 -3.33 18.59
N ALA A 186 13.23 -2.53 17.79
CA ALA A 186 14.69 -2.45 17.84
C ALA A 186 15.18 -1.92 19.19
N ARG A 187 14.55 -0.86 19.71
CA ARG A 187 14.87 -0.27 21.02
C ARG A 187 14.64 -1.28 22.15
N MET A 188 13.51 -1.98 22.14
CA MET A 188 13.23 -3.05 23.09
C MET A 188 14.21 -4.20 22.97
N GLY A 189 14.59 -4.60 21.75
CA GLY A 189 15.59 -5.62 21.50
C GLY A 189 16.96 -5.30 22.10
N VAL A 190 17.39 -4.03 22.04
CA VAL A 190 18.63 -3.57 22.71
C VAL A 190 18.51 -3.72 24.22
N ILE A 191 17.44 -3.20 24.82
CA ILE A 191 17.21 -3.26 26.28
C ILE A 191 17.20 -4.72 26.76
N ILE A 192 16.51 -5.59 26.04
CA ILE A 192 16.36 -7.01 26.39
C ILE A 192 17.68 -7.75 26.20
N GLY A 193 18.41 -7.47 25.12
CA GLY A 193 19.73 -8.07 24.87
C GLY A 193 20.76 -7.67 25.91
N GLU A 194 20.80 -6.40 26.32
CA GLU A 194 21.69 -5.93 27.38
C GLU A 194 21.26 -6.41 28.76
N GLY A 195 19.95 -6.35 29.06
CA GLY A 195 19.39 -6.82 30.33
C GLY A 195 19.63 -8.31 30.53
N GLY A 196 19.42 -9.12 29.49
CA GLY A 196 19.69 -10.56 29.53
C GLY A 196 21.15 -10.89 29.82
N LYS A 197 22.10 -10.15 29.22
CA LYS A 197 23.53 -10.30 29.53
C LYS A 197 23.83 -10.02 30.99
N ARG A 198 23.30 -8.92 31.54
CA ARG A 198 23.51 -8.58 32.95
C ARG A 198 22.96 -9.62 33.91
N ILE A 199 21.83 -10.26 33.59
CA ILE A 199 21.29 -11.34 34.43
C ILE A 199 22.21 -12.57 34.41
N MET A 200 22.84 -12.89 33.27
CA MET A 200 23.82 -13.99 33.19
C MET A 200 25.14 -13.71 33.91
N ASP A 201 25.50 -12.43 34.07
CA ASP A 201 26.73 -12.00 34.73
C ASP A 201 26.58 -11.87 36.28
N ILE A 202 25.37 -12.10 36.81
CA ILE A 202 25.05 -12.11 38.26
C ILE A 202 25.18 -13.53 38.79
#